data_AF-A0A2N7TFK1-F1
#
_entry.id   AF-A0A2N7TFK1-F1
#
_cell.length_a   1.000
_cell.length_b   1.000
_cell.length_c   1.000
_cell.angle_alpha   90.00
_cell.angle_beta   90.00
_cell.angle_gamma   90.00
#
_symmetry.space_group_name_H-M   'P 1'
#
loop_
_entity.id
_entity.type
_entity.pdbx_description
1 polymer ?
#
loop_
_entity_poly.entity_id
_entity_poly.type
_entity_poly.pdbx_seq_one_letter_code
_entity_poly.pdbx_strand_id
1 'polypeptide(L)'
;MPSALDTLLLGVRSCLAPLALTMLVAGCQALPSGSDNALGDDPMAGAPPIERGLDAQGLSGLLTAELAGQRGDYRRATLGYLEGAERYGSVALVERAALAARFSNDPQLLTDTAELWRTLAPDSEAPTRLLASLALQRGDWPEALAQRLQVVARGGQGELTAFVELALGERADPAPLLELMRHHLARPGADEHPQHHDAELATALLEVAVGDTTSAQRRLDRLAERSPELPALWLAQARLAQESGDHARAREAARRGLTISPGDPRFALMLAQSELRLGNIDAAEAQTDNLLESQADNQELRLALARLYLEENHPEPARRLLLPLVGEIDTPALAFYLLGAIAEAEGEVDNALLYYRQVPPGDEFLPARLSAASMLIEDDRLIDARAFLRIERLRHETYFADLVSLEVELLERAGRSDDADALLDRELDRTPNDEQLLYLRAMRAWEAGDLEAMERDLGRVIERNPDNVTALNALGYTLADLGIEERLEEAREMIERAHELEPGSPAIMDSLGWVHFRLGDPERALPWLERAYGAMPDQEIAAHLAEVLWELERRDEARALVREAVERFDARPVLDDLLERIPELSP
;
A
#
# COMPACT_ATOMS: atom_id res chain seq x y z
N MET A 1 3.49 38.88 43.81
CA MET A 1 4.48 39.94 44.09
C MET A 1 5.82 39.50 43.54
N PRO A 2 6.59 40.35 42.83
CA PRO A 2 6.27 41.66 42.22
C PRO A 2 6.08 41.53 40.68
N SER A 3 5.11 42.17 40.03
CA SER A 3 4.95 43.61 39.66
C SER A 3 5.86 44.01 38.48
N ALA A 4 5.34 44.23 37.27
CA ALA A 4 4.52 45.37 36.80
C ALA A 4 5.38 46.46 36.14
N LEU A 5 4.98 46.84 34.92
CA LEU A 5 5.00 48.17 34.32
C LEU A 5 4.10 48.05 33.05
N ASP A 6 2.79 48.29 33.17
CA ASP A 6 2.10 49.58 33.03
C ASP A 6 2.19 50.16 31.60
N THR A 7 1.11 50.06 30.81
CA THR A 7 0.01 51.05 30.61
C THR A 7 0.47 52.27 29.79
N LEU A 8 -0.27 52.95 28.90
CA LEU A 8 -1.70 53.24 28.67
C LEU A 8 -1.68 54.11 27.37
N LEU A 9 -2.59 54.05 26.40
CA LEU A 9 -3.84 54.84 26.26
C LEU A 9 -4.31 54.67 24.80
N LEU A 10 -5.52 54.17 24.49
CA LEU A 10 -6.87 54.76 24.57
C LEU A 10 -7.25 55.72 23.41
N GLY A 11 -8.41 55.42 22.81
CA GLY A 11 -9.24 56.35 22.01
C GLY A 11 -9.71 55.73 20.68
N VAL A 12 -10.70 54.85 20.58
CA VAL A 12 -12.17 54.93 20.85
C VAL A 12 -12.95 55.83 19.86
N ARG A 13 -13.87 55.17 19.12
CA ARG A 13 -15.12 55.65 18.47
C ARG A 13 -15.00 56.50 17.20
N SER A 14 -15.88 56.46 16.21
CA SER A 14 -17.04 55.62 15.85
C SER A 14 -17.63 56.19 14.54
N CYS A 15 -18.33 55.33 13.80
CA CYS A 15 -19.58 55.61 13.08
C CYS A 15 -19.61 56.33 11.70
N LEU A 16 -20.36 55.64 10.82
CA LEU A 16 -21.30 56.11 9.79
C LEU A 16 -20.82 56.19 8.32
N ALA A 17 -21.37 55.26 7.54
CA ALA A 17 -21.46 55.19 6.08
C ALA A 17 -22.54 56.16 5.52
N PRO A 18 -23.02 56.08 4.25
CA PRO A 18 -22.39 55.93 2.92
C PRO A 18 -22.89 57.02 1.92
N LEU A 19 -22.61 56.82 0.62
CA LEU A 19 -23.28 57.34 -0.61
C LEU A 19 -22.65 58.51 -1.40
N ALA A 20 -22.33 58.14 -2.65
CA ALA A 20 -22.52 58.84 -3.93
C ALA A 20 -21.72 60.11 -4.21
N LEU A 21 -20.95 60.11 -5.32
CA LEU A 21 -21.39 60.69 -6.60
C LEU A 21 -20.27 60.58 -7.64
N THR A 22 -20.61 59.96 -8.77
CA THR A 22 -19.89 60.02 -10.05
C THR A 22 -19.79 61.45 -10.60
N MET A 23 -18.62 61.92 -11.01
CA MET A 23 -18.48 62.77 -12.21
C MET A 23 -17.09 62.67 -12.84
N LEU A 24 -17.14 62.67 -14.16
CA LEU A 24 -16.10 62.49 -15.17
C LEU A 24 -15.55 63.87 -15.60
N VAL A 25 -14.32 63.85 -16.12
CA VAL A 25 -13.78 64.69 -17.22
C VAL A 25 -12.95 65.95 -16.89
N ALA A 26 -11.85 66.03 -17.67
CA ALA A 26 -11.08 67.20 -18.13
C ALA A 26 -9.86 67.63 -17.31
N GLY A 27 -8.74 67.00 -17.65
CA GLY A 27 -7.40 67.56 -17.49
C GLY A 27 -6.54 67.26 -18.71
N CYS A 28 -6.93 67.77 -19.89
CA CYS A 28 -6.02 67.87 -21.03
C CYS A 28 -4.89 68.85 -20.66
N GLN A 29 -3.64 68.39 -20.67
CA GLN A 29 -2.52 69.28 -20.98
C GLN A 29 -1.73 68.68 -22.14
N ALA A 30 -1.60 69.52 -23.17
CA ALA A 30 -0.95 69.26 -24.42
C ALA A 30 0.57 69.12 -24.23
N LEU A 31 1.14 68.13 -24.89
CA LEU A 31 2.54 68.13 -25.31
C LEU A 31 2.58 68.18 -26.85
N PRO A 32 3.62 68.81 -27.42
CA PRO A 32 3.55 69.41 -28.73
C PRO A 32 3.65 68.36 -29.84
N SER A 33 2.71 68.43 -30.79
CA SER A 33 2.83 67.82 -32.11
C SER A 33 3.89 68.57 -32.91
N GLY A 34 5.14 68.14 -32.77
CA GLY A 34 6.27 68.59 -33.55
C GLY A 34 7.11 67.39 -34.00
N SER A 35 7.25 67.29 -35.31
CA SER A 35 8.17 66.44 -36.09
C SER A 35 7.97 64.91 -36.05
N ASP A 36 7.54 64.43 -37.22
CA ASP A 36 7.97 63.16 -37.85
C ASP A 36 9.41 62.75 -37.52
N ASN A 37 9.60 61.43 -37.50
CA ASN A 37 10.86 60.67 -37.53
C ASN A 37 11.76 60.71 -36.30
N ALA A 38 11.54 59.74 -35.40
CA ALA A 38 12.62 58.87 -34.88
C ALA A 38 12.10 57.67 -34.05
N LEU A 39 11.08 56.95 -34.53
CA LEU A 39 11.22 55.50 -34.49
C LEU A 39 11.78 55.19 -35.87
N GLY A 40 13.11 55.11 -35.97
CA GLY A 40 13.74 54.75 -37.23
C GLY A 40 13.08 53.49 -37.80
N ASP A 41 13.03 53.38 -39.13
CA ASP A 41 12.69 52.14 -39.81
C ASP A 41 13.27 50.99 -38.99
N ASP A 42 12.43 50.00 -38.65
CA ASP A 42 12.89 48.83 -37.91
C ASP A 42 14.19 48.39 -38.58
N PRO A 43 15.35 48.48 -37.89
CA PRO A 43 16.64 48.21 -38.52
C PRO A 43 16.72 46.77 -39.05
N MET A 44 15.74 45.92 -38.72
CA MET A 44 15.53 44.57 -39.22
C MET A 44 14.59 44.45 -40.43
N ALA A 45 13.88 45.50 -40.85
CA ALA A 45 12.91 45.47 -41.94
C ALA A 45 13.51 45.08 -43.31
N GLY A 46 14.83 45.25 -43.48
CA GLY A 46 15.59 44.83 -44.65
C GLY A 46 16.72 43.83 -44.36
N ALA A 47 16.79 43.29 -43.13
CA ALA A 47 17.81 42.31 -42.78
C ALA A 47 17.52 40.98 -43.48
N PRO A 48 18.55 40.31 -44.07
CA PRO A 48 18.35 38.99 -44.65
C PRO A 48 17.87 38.02 -43.57
N PRO A 49 17.00 37.04 -43.91
CA PRO A 49 16.54 36.06 -42.94
C PRO A 49 17.74 35.34 -42.32
N ILE A 50 17.69 35.09 -41.01
CA ILE A 50 18.72 34.30 -40.34
C ILE A 50 18.56 32.86 -40.81
N GLU A 51 19.40 32.44 -41.76
CA GLU A 51 19.36 31.09 -42.34
C GLU A 51 20.05 30.04 -41.43
N ARG A 52 20.84 30.48 -40.44
CA ARG A 52 21.50 29.62 -39.45
C ARG A 52 21.59 30.32 -38.09
N GLY A 53 21.19 29.64 -37.02
CA GLY A 53 21.22 30.16 -35.65
C GLY A 53 19.84 30.62 -35.15
N LEU A 54 19.83 31.32 -34.01
CA LEU A 54 18.61 31.75 -33.35
C LEU A 54 17.98 32.95 -34.09
N ASP A 55 16.83 32.73 -34.72
CA ASP A 55 16.05 33.76 -35.39
C ASP A 55 15.02 34.42 -34.46
N ALA A 56 14.37 35.49 -34.94
CA ALA A 56 13.42 36.25 -34.13
C ALA A 56 12.23 35.38 -33.65
N GLN A 57 11.74 34.46 -34.49
CA GLN A 57 10.69 33.53 -34.12
C GLN A 57 11.16 32.56 -33.02
N GLY A 58 12.37 32.00 -33.15
CA GLY A 58 12.99 31.16 -32.13
C GLY A 58 13.16 31.84 -30.79
N LEU A 59 13.74 33.05 -30.79
CA LEU A 59 13.94 33.83 -29.58
C LEU A 59 12.62 34.12 -28.87
N SER A 60 11.60 34.52 -29.63
CA SER A 60 10.25 34.77 -29.10
C SER A 60 9.63 33.50 -28.50
N GLY A 61 9.76 32.36 -29.17
CA GLY A 61 9.28 31.06 -28.69
C GLY A 61 9.95 30.64 -27.39
N LEU A 62 11.29 30.72 -27.31
CA LEU A 62 12.04 30.36 -26.11
C LEU A 62 11.75 31.29 -24.93
N LEU A 63 11.62 32.61 -25.15
CA LEU A 63 11.22 33.55 -24.11
C LEU A 63 9.80 33.27 -23.60
N THR A 64 8.89 32.89 -24.50
CA THR A 64 7.53 32.49 -24.13
C THR A 64 7.54 31.23 -23.27
N ALA A 65 8.35 30.23 -23.64
CA ALA A 65 8.52 29.00 -22.88
C ALA A 65 9.08 29.27 -21.47
N GLU A 66 10.11 30.12 -21.36
CA GLU A 66 10.72 30.49 -20.09
C GLU A 66 9.73 31.23 -19.17
N LEU A 67 9.00 32.21 -19.70
CA LEU A 67 7.98 32.94 -18.93
C LEU A 67 6.81 32.05 -18.51
N ALA A 68 6.42 31.07 -19.33
CA ALA A 68 5.41 30.09 -18.96
C ALA A 68 5.87 29.23 -17.78
N GLY A 69 7.13 28.74 -17.82
CA GLY A 69 7.71 27.94 -16.74
C GLY A 69 7.81 28.72 -15.43
N GLN A 70 8.22 29.99 -15.47
CA GLN A 70 8.26 30.87 -14.29
C GLN A 70 6.88 31.12 -13.66
N ARG A 71 5.80 30.95 -14.42
CA ARG A 71 4.41 31.10 -13.96
C ARG A 71 3.78 29.76 -13.54
N GLY A 72 4.54 28.66 -13.58
CA GLY A 72 4.05 27.32 -13.25
C GLY A 72 3.29 26.62 -14.39
N ASP A 73 3.22 27.21 -15.59
CA ASP A 73 2.67 26.55 -16.78
C ASP A 73 3.74 25.68 -17.45
N TYR A 74 4.06 24.57 -16.78
CA TYR A 74 5.14 23.66 -17.17
C TYR A 74 4.83 22.92 -18.47
N ARG A 75 3.55 22.65 -18.78
CA ARG A 75 3.15 22.03 -20.04
C ARG A 75 3.50 22.94 -21.22
N ARG A 76 3.13 24.22 -21.16
CA ARG A 76 3.45 25.18 -22.23
C ARG A 76 4.94 25.46 -22.32
N ALA A 77 5.64 25.54 -21.19
CA ALA A 77 7.09 25.67 -21.15
C ALA A 77 7.77 24.51 -21.89
N THR A 78 7.37 23.28 -21.58
CA THR A 78 7.89 22.06 -22.22
C THR A 78 7.71 22.10 -23.74
N LEU A 79 6.50 22.38 -24.22
CA LEU A 79 6.21 22.43 -25.66
C LEU A 79 7.09 23.44 -26.40
N GLY A 80 7.28 24.64 -25.83
CA GLY A 80 8.13 25.66 -26.44
C GLY A 80 9.61 25.30 -26.42
N TYR A 81 10.09 24.60 -25.39
CA TYR A 81 11.46 24.07 -25.37
C TYR A 81 11.65 22.92 -26.37
N LEU A 82 10.66 22.03 -26.52
CA LEU A 82 10.70 20.96 -27.52
C LEU A 82 10.75 21.51 -28.95
N GLU A 83 9.89 22.47 -29.28
CA GLU A 83 9.90 23.12 -30.59
C GLU A 83 11.28 23.74 -30.89
N GLY A 84 11.87 24.41 -29.90
CA GLY A 84 13.24 24.93 -30.02
C GLY A 84 14.29 23.82 -30.15
N ALA A 85 14.17 22.74 -29.37
CA ALA A 85 15.10 21.61 -29.41
C ALA A 85 15.10 20.91 -30.78
N GLU A 86 13.93 20.65 -31.36
CA GLU A 86 13.78 20.06 -32.69
C GLU A 86 14.34 20.98 -33.77
N ARG A 87 13.96 22.27 -33.72
CA ARG A 87 14.34 23.24 -34.74
C ARG A 87 15.85 23.47 -34.80
N TYR A 88 16.52 23.47 -33.65
CA TYR A 88 17.94 23.81 -33.55
C TYR A 88 18.85 22.62 -33.24
N GLY A 89 18.28 21.41 -33.05
CA GLY A 89 19.04 20.21 -32.66
C GLY A 89 19.74 20.38 -31.30
N SER A 90 19.12 21.08 -30.34
CA SER A 90 19.78 21.51 -29.11
C SER A 90 19.52 20.57 -27.93
N VAL A 91 20.58 19.90 -27.46
CA VAL A 91 20.53 19.02 -26.29
C VAL A 91 20.16 19.79 -25.00
N ALA A 92 20.68 21.00 -24.82
CA ALA A 92 20.37 21.82 -23.64
C ALA A 92 18.89 22.22 -23.58
N LEU A 93 18.23 22.41 -24.74
CA LEU A 93 16.81 22.73 -24.78
C LEU A 93 15.94 21.52 -24.46
N VAL A 94 16.28 20.32 -24.97
CA VAL A 94 15.51 19.12 -24.63
C VAL A 94 15.72 18.67 -23.18
N GLU A 95 16.90 18.90 -22.60
CA GLU A 95 17.13 18.75 -21.15
C GLU A 95 16.21 19.66 -20.33
N ARG A 96 16.08 20.93 -20.75
CA ARG A 96 15.19 21.90 -20.11
C ARG A 96 13.72 21.53 -20.30
N ALA A 97 13.36 21.01 -21.47
CA ALA A 97 12.04 20.44 -21.73
C ALA A 97 11.75 19.27 -20.78
N ALA A 98 12.69 18.33 -20.63
CA ALA A 98 12.53 17.17 -19.75
C ALA A 98 12.33 17.59 -18.29
N LEU A 99 13.08 18.59 -17.83
CA LEU A 99 12.91 19.13 -16.47
C LEU A 99 11.53 19.75 -16.27
N ALA A 100 11.04 20.55 -17.22
CA ALA A 100 9.71 21.15 -17.14
C ALA A 100 8.61 20.09 -17.23
N ALA A 101 8.76 19.09 -18.11
CA ALA A 101 7.79 18.03 -18.34
C ALA A 101 7.50 17.19 -17.08
N ARG A 102 8.47 17.07 -16.16
CA ARG A 102 8.25 16.38 -14.87
C ARG A 102 7.18 17.03 -14.00
N PHE A 103 6.86 18.31 -14.24
CA PHE A 103 5.87 19.08 -13.49
C PHE A 103 4.63 19.43 -14.32
N SER A 104 4.51 18.93 -15.56
CA SER A 104 3.39 19.25 -16.46
C SER A 104 2.10 18.46 -16.15
N ASN A 105 2.17 17.44 -15.29
CA ASN A 105 1.13 16.44 -15.08
C ASN A 105 0.68 15.74 -16.39
N ASP A 106 1.59 15.63 -17.36
CA ASP A 106 1.37 15.05 -18.69
C ASP A 106 2.44 13.98 -18.97
N PRO A 107 2.20 12.71 -18.60
CA PRO A 107 3.18 11.63 -18.73
C PRO A 107 3.55 11.31 -20.19
N GLN A 108 2.63 11.54 -21.13
CA GLN A 108 2.89 11.34 -22.55
C GLN A 108 3.89 12.39 -23.05
N LEU A 109 3.68 13.66 -22.70
CA LEU A 109 4.60 14.74 -23.06
C LEU A 109 6.01 14.51 -22.50
N LEU A 110 6.14 13.98 -21.28
CA LEU A 110 7.43 13.61 -20.70
C LEU A 110 8.08 12.43 -21.45
N THR A 111 7.28 11.46 -21.91
CA THR A 111 7.75 10.33 -22.73
C THR A 111 8.29 10.84 -24.08
N ASP A 112 7.50 11.63 -24.81
CA ASP A 112 7.88 12.21 -26.11
C ASP A 112 9.17 13.05 -25.98
N THR A 113 9.29 13.80 -24.89
CA THR A 113 10.49 14.58 -24.57
C THR A 113 11.72 13.70 -24.40
N ALA A 114 11.58 12.58 -23.68
CA ALA A 114 12.68 11.65 -23.46
C ALA A 114 13.12 10.95 -24.76
N GLU A 115 12.18 10.66 -25.67
CA GLU A 115 12.48 10.08 -26.98
C GLU A 115 13.20 11.05 -27.91
N LEU A 116 12.77 12.32 -27.94
CA LEU A 116 13.51 13.35 -28.66
C LEU A 116 14.91 13.53 -28.07
N TRP A 117 15.04 13.53 -26.74
CA TRP A 117 16.33 13.64 -26.08
C TRP A 117 17.27 12.48 -26.46
N ARG A 118 16.77 11.25 -26.48
CA ARG A 118 17.51 10.08 -26.95
C ARG A 118 17.98 10.23 -28.40
N THR A 119 17.20 10.87 -29.25
CA THR A 119 17.54 11.11 -30.66
C THR A 119 18.64 12.17 -30.80
N LEU A 120 18.56 13.26 -30.02
CA LEU A 120 19.52 14.37 -30.07
C LEU A 120 20.83 14.07 -29.34
N ALA A 121 20.79 13.24 -28.30
CA ALA A 121 21.94 12.85 -27.49
C ALA A 121 22.01 11.33 -27.34
N PRO A 122 22.34 10.60 -28.42
CA PRO A 122 22.33 9.12 -28.42
C PRO A 122 23.29 8.50 -27.41
N ASP A 123 24.37 9.21 -27.04
CA ASP A 123 25.36 8.76 -26.06
C ASP A 123 24.96 9.06 -24.61
N SER A 124 23.88 9.82 -24.37
CA SER A 124 23.40 10.16 -23.02
C SER A 124 22.61 9.01 -22.42
N GLU A 125 22.89 8.67 -21.16
CA GLU A 125 22.10 7.69 -20.38
C GLU A 125 20.80 8.26 -19.83
N ALA A 126 20.75 9.57 -19.62
CA ALA A 126 19.64 10.24 -18.96
C ALA A 126 18.26 9.98 -19.59
N PRO A 127 18.07 10.05 -20.93
CA PRO A 127 16.77 9.74 -21.52
C PRO A 127 16.36 8.28 -21.33
N THR A 128 17.30 7.33 -21.43
CA THR A 128 17.04 5.91 -21.21
C THR A 128 16.64 5.64 -19.75
N ARG A 129 17.29 6.26 -18.77
CA ARG A 129 16.93 6.16 -17.35
C ARG A 129 15.54 6.75 -17.07
N LEU A 130 15.22 7.89 -17.71
CA LEU A 130 13.89 8.50 -17.60
C LEU A 130 12.81 7.58 -18.18
N LEU A 131 13.03 7.03 -19.38
CA LEU A 131 12.10 6.06 -19.99
C LEU A 131 11.92 4.81 -19.12
N ALA A 132 12.99 4.30 -18.51
CA ALA A 132 12.90 3.18 -17.56
C ALA A 132 12.01 3.52 -16.35
N SER A 133 12.15 4.72 -15.79
CA SER A 133 11.34 5.16 -14.65
C SER A 133 9.86 5.38 -15.02
N LEU A 134 9.59 5.86 -16.24
CA LEU A 134 8.22 6.01 -16.75
C LEU A 134 7.55 4.66 -16.99
N ALA A 135 8.28 3.69 -17.53
CA ALA A 135 7.78 2.33 -17.69
C ALA A 135 7.47 1.69 -16.32
N LEU A 136 8.35 1.88 -15.33
CA LEU A 136 8.12 1.43 -13.95
C LEU A 136 6.85 2.03 -13.34
N GLN A 137 6.60 3.33 -13.52
CA GLN A 137 5.37 3.99 -13.04
C GLN A 137 4.09 3.43 -13.68
N ARG A 138 4.19 2.90 -14.90
CA ARG A 138 3.07 2.24 -15.59
C ARG A 138 2.91 0.76 -15.22
N GLY A 139 3.80 0.22 -14.38
CA GLY A 139 3.86 -1.22 -14.08
C GLY A 139 4.40 -2.06 -15.23
N ASP A 140 5.02 -1.45 -16.25
CA ASP A 140 5.61 -2.15 -17.39
C ASP A 140 7.05 -2.56 -17.07
N TRP A 141 7.16 -3.65 -16.29
CA TRP A 141 8.45 -4.20 -15.85
C TRP A 141 9.36 -4.65 -17.00
N PRO A 142 8.86 -5.33 -18.06
CA PRO A 142 9.70 -5.72 -19.20
C PRO A 142 10.31 -4.52 -19.93
N GLU A 143 9.52 -3.48 -20.18
CA GLU A 143 10.03 -2.27 -20.83
C GLU A 143 11.04 -1.54 -19.94
N ALA A 144 10.75 -1.40 -18.64
CA ALA A 144 11.66 -0.79 -17.69
C ALA A 144 13.01 -1.51 -17.65
N LEU A 145 12.98 -2.85 -17.67
CA LEU A 145 14.18 -3.68 -17.71
C LEU A 145 14.93 -3.55 -19.03
N ALA A 146 14.22 -3.54 -20.15
CA ALA A 146 14.82 -3.36 -21.47
C ALA A 146 15.60 -2.04 -21.56
N GLN A 147 15.04 -0.95 -21.01
CA GLN A 147 15.73 0.34 -20.93
C GLN A 147 16.99 0.27 -20.03
N ARG A 148 16.92 -0.37 -18.85
CA ARG A 148 18.11 -0.56 -17.98
C ARG A 148 19.20 -1.39 -18.64
N LEU A 149 18.83 -2.45 -19.38
CA LEU A 149 19.77 -3.26 -20.14
C LEU A 149 20.46 -2.47 -21.26
N GLN A 150 19.81 -1.46 -21.84
CA GLN A 150 20.46 -0.54 -22.78
C GLN A 150 21.51 0.34 -22.11
N VAL A 151 21.27 0.79 -20.87
CA VAL A 151 22.26 1.51 -20.05
C VAL A 151 23.48 0.63 -19.82
N VAL A 152 23.26 -0.63 -19.39
CA VAL A 152 24.36 -1.60 -19.18
C VAL A 152 25.11 -1.85 -20.48
N ALA A 153 24.44 -2.07 -21.61
CA ALA A 153 25.10 -2.33 -22.89
C ALA A 153 26.03 -1.18 -23.36
N ARG A 154 25.91 0.02 -22.78
CA ARG A 154 26.73 1.20 -23.09
C ARG A 154 27.83 1.47 -22.05
N GLY A 155 28.03 0.59 -21.07
CA GLY A 155 29.01 0.80 -19.99
C GLY A 155 28.44 1.44 -18.73
N GLY A 156 27.17 1.85 -18.73
CA GLY A 156 26.52 2.54 -17.62
C GLY A 156 26.03 1.59 -16.52
N GLN A 157 25.73 2.12 -15.32
CA GLN A 157 25.20 1.34 -14.18
C GLN A 157 23.69 1.10 -14.27
N GLY A 158 23.30 -0.16 -14.52
CA GLY A 158 21.90 -0.55 -14.67
C GLY A 158 21.17 -0.92 -13.38
N GLU A 159 21.91 -1.29 -12.32
CA GLU A 159 21.39 -1.76 -11.01
C GLU A 159 20.35 -2.89 -11.19
N LEU A 160 20.72 -3.91 -11.98
CA LEU A 160 19.81 -4.94 -12.44
C LEU A 160 19.31 -5.82 -11.29
N THR A 161 20.18 -6.18 -10.34
CA THR A 161 19.78 -6.98 -9.17
C THR A 161 18.73 -6.25 -8.34
N ALA A 162 18.99 -4.98 -7.99
CA ALA A 162 18.05 -4.18 -7.19
C ALA A 162 16.71 -3.97 -7.92
N PHE A 163 16.75 -3.77 -9.24
CA PHE A 163 15.53 -3.69 -10.05
C PHE A 163 14.73 -5.00 -10.01
N VAL A 164 15.38 -6.15 -10.15
CA VAL A 164 14.71 -7.45 -10.10
C VAL A 164 14.14 -7.73 -8.71
N GLU A 165 14.85 -7.41 -7.63
CA GLU A 165 14.33 -7.56 -6.27
C GLU A 165 13.06 -6.71 -6.07
N LEU A 166 13.05 -5.47 -6.55
CA LEU A 166 11.86 -4.62 -6.54
C LEU A 166 10.71 -5.23 -7.35
N ALA A 167 10.98 -5.69 -8.57
CA ALA A 167 9.97 -6.27 -9.46
C ALA A 167 9.31 -7.51 -8.83
N LEU A 168 10.11 -8.39 -8.22
CA LEU A 168 9.59 -9.57 -7.52
C LEU A 168 8.80 -9.20 -6.26
N GLY A 169 9.24 -8.18 -5.52
CA GLY A 169 8.52 -7.65 -4.36
C GLY A 169 7.13 -7.12 -4.70
N GLU A 170 7.01 -6.43 -5.85
CA GLU A 170 5.76 -5.93 -6.42
C GLU A 170 4.98 -7.01 -7.23
N ARG A 171 5.39 -8.28 -7.12
CA ARG A 171 4.73 -9.44 -7.75
C ARG A 171 4.65 -9.38 -9.29
N ALA A 172 5.63 -8.76 -9.94
CA ALA A 172 5.75 -8.79 -11.40
C ALA A 172 5.94 -10.22 -11.93
N ASP A 173 5.46 -10.50 -13.15
CA ASP A 173 5.71 -11.79 -13.82
C ASP A 173 7.21 -11.94 -14.11
N PRO A 174 7.90 -12.94 -13.52
CA PRO A 174 9.33 -13.12 -13.70
C PRO A 174 9.72 -13.70 -15.08
N ALA A 175 8.81 -14.35 -15.80
CA ALA A 175 9.16 -15.07 -17.03
C ALA A 175 9.62 -14.14 -18.18
N PRO A 176 8.92 -13.02 -18.49
CA PRO A 176 9.39 -12.06 -19.50
C PRO A 176 10.72 -11.39 -19.12
N LEU A 177 10.92 -11.11 -17.83
CA LEU A 177 12.15 -10.50 -17.33
C LEU A 177 13.33 -11.46 -17.48
N LEU A 178 13.11 -12.75 -17.19
CA LEU A 178 14.11 -13.80 -17.33
C LEU A 178 14.54 -13.99 -18.79
N GLU A 179 13.59 -13.92 -19.73
CA GLU A 179 13.90 -14.01 -21.16
C GLU A 179 14.80 -12.86 -21.62
N LEU A 180 14.48 -11.62 -21.23
CA LEU A 180 15.30 -10.44 -21.52
C LEU A 180 16.72 -10.57 -20.96
N MET A 181 16.84 -11.05 -19.72
CA MET A 181 18.13 -11.28 -19.07
C MET A 181 18.96 -12.35 -19.76
N ARG A 182 18.35 -13.50 -20.10
CA ARG A 182 19.02 -14.58 -20.84
C ARG A 182 19.50 -14.09 -22.20
N HIS A 183 18.68 -13.31 -22.91
CA HIS A 183 19.06 -12.72 -24.17
C HIS A 183 20.25 -11.75 -24.01
N HIS A 184 20.26 -10.91 -22.97
CA HIS A 184 21.37 -10.00 -22.70
C HIS A 184 22.68 -10.75 -22.42
N LEU A 185 22.64 -11.76 -21.55
CA LEU A 185 23.82 -12.57 -21.20
C LEU A 185 24.35 -13.42 -22.37
N ALA A 186 23.51 -13.76 -23.35
CA ALA A 186 23.92 -14.51 -24.53
C ALA A 186 24.61 -13.65 -25.62
N ARG A 187 24.66 -12.32 -25.46
CA ARG A 187 25.29 -11.44 -26.46
C ARG A 187 26.82 -11.59 -26.45
N PRO A 188 27.49 -11.55 -27.62
CA PRO A 188 28.94 -11.55 -27.68
C PRO A 188 29.54 -10.38 -26.88
N GLY A 189 30.53 -10.66 -26.03
CA GLY A 189 31.21 -9.66 -25.18
C GLY A 189 30.43 -9.28 -23.91
N ALA A 190 29.29 -9.91 -23.63
CA ALA A 190 28.54 -9.65 -22.39
C ALA A 190 29.33 -10.05 -21.12
N ASP A 191 30.25 -11.01 -21.23
CA ASP A 191 31.14 -11.50 -20.19
C ASP A 191 32.33 -10.57 -19.89
N GLU A 192 32.69 -9.71 -20.84
CA GLU A 192 33.74 -8.68 -20.68
C GLU A 192 33.21 -7.41 -19.97
N HIS A 193 31.89 -7.30 -19.79
CA HIS A 193 31.27 -6.11 -19.22
C HIS A 193 31.52 -6.02 -17.70
N PRO A 194 31.90 -4.84 -17.15
CA PRO A 194 32.15 -4.68 -15.71
C PRO A 194 30.97 -5.07 -14.80
N GLN A 195 29.74 -5.01 -15.32
CA GLN A 195 28.51 -5.35 -14.59
C GLN A 195 27.96 -6.74 -14.92
N HIS A 196 28.76 -7.60 -15.55
CA HIS A 196 28.33 -8.96 -15.87
C HIS A 196 27.85 -9.73 -14.63
N HIS A 197 28.53 -9.57 -13.49
CA HIS A 197 28.15 -10.22 -12.24
C HIS A 197 26.75 -9.81 -11.75
N ASP A 198 26.34 -8.55 -11.97
CA ASP A 198 25.04 -8.00 -11.57
C ASP A 198 23.93 -8.59 -12.44
N ALA A 199 24.18 -8.71 -13.75
CA ALA A 199 23.27 -9.41 -14.67
C ALA A 199 23.16 -10.90 -14.34
N GLU A 200 24.26 -11.58 -14.00
CA GLU A 200 24.23 -12.99 -13.57
C GLU A 200 23.43 -13.19 -12.28
N LEU A 201 23.61 -12.31 -11.29
CA LEU A 201 22.87 -12.37 -10.03
C LEU A 201 21.37 -12.10 -10.23
N ALA A 202 21.03 -11.03 -10.95
CA ALA A 202 19.63 -10.72 -11.31
C ALA A 202 18.95 -11.88 -12.06
N THR A 203 19.68 -12.53 -12.97
CA THR A 203 19.17 -13.71 -13.70
C THR A 203 18.95 -14.89 -12.76
N ALA A 204 19.85 -15.14 -11.80
CA ALA A 204 19.67 -16.21 -10.83
C ALA A 204 18.41 -15.99 -9.98
N LEU A 205 18.15 -14.76 -9.51
CA LEU A 205 16.95 -14.43 -8.75
C LEU A 205 15.66 -14.70 -9.55
N LEU A 206 15.65 -14.33 -10.84
CA LEU A 206 14.53 -14.63 -11.73
C LEU A 206 14.38 -16.14 -12.01
N GLU A 207 15.49 -16.88 -12.14
CA GLU A 207 15.48 -18.34 -12.27
C GLU A 207 14.86 -19.01 -11.04
N VAL A 208 15.16 -18.53 -9.83
CA VAL A 208 14.50 -18.99 -8.60
C VAL A 208 13.00 -18.68 -8.63
N ALA A 209 12.62 -17.46 -9.00
CA ALA A 209 11.22 -17.03 -9.04
C ALA A 209 10.34 -17.85 -10.01
N VAL A 210 10.90 -18.33 -11.13
CA VAL A 210 10.19 -19.25 -12.05
C VAL A 210 10.29 -20.73 -11.65
N GLY A 211 10.93 -21.05 -10.51
CA GLY A 211 11.13 -22.41 -10.01
C GLY A 211 12.30 -23.19 -10.64
N ASP A 212 13.12 -22.55 -11.49
CA ASP A 212 14.33 -23.14 -12.09
C ASP A 212 15.55 -23.04 -11.14
N THR A 213 15.39 -23.61 -9.95
CA THR A 213 16.39 -23.59 -8.87
C THR A 213 17.70 -24.27 -9.27
N THR A 214 17.66 -25.23 -10.19
CA THR A 214 18.85 -25.93 -10.68
C THR A 214 19.72 -25.03 -11.57
N SER A 215 19.11 -24.23 -12.45
CA SER A 215 19.88 -23.28 -13.26
C SER A 215 20.38 -22.12 -12.43
N ALA A 216 19.54 -21.59 -11.53
CA ALA A 216 19.94 -20.58 -10.56
C ALA A 216 21.16 -21.04 -9.76
N GLN A 217 21.13 -22.27 -9.24
CA GLN A 217 22.22 -22.78 -8.42
C GLN A 217 23.53 -22.91 -9.19
N ARG A 218 23.50 -23.47 -10.41
CA ARG A 218 24.68 -23.57 -11.27
C ARG A 218 25.25 -22.20 -11.63
N ARG A 219 24.39 -21.21 -11.84
CA ARG A 219 24.80 -19.83 -12.14
C ARG A 219 25.52 -19.21 -10.96
N LEU A 220 24.92 -19.29 -9.76
CA LEU A 220 25.51 -18.77 -8.54
C LEU A 220 26.83 -19.47 -8.21
N ASP A 221 26.95 -20.79 -8.43
CA ASP A 221 28.19 -21.53 -8.18
C ASP A 221 29.34 -21.05 -9.09
N ARG A 222 29.07 -20.84 -10.39
CA ARG A 222 30.07 -20.25 -11.30
C ARG A 222 30.41 -18.80 -10.95
N LEU A 223 29.41 -18.03 -10.52
CA LEU A 223 29.65 -16.66 -10.07
C LEU A 223 30.53 -16.62 -8.82
N ALA A 224 30.36 -17.57 -7.90
CA ALA A 224 31.19 -17.71 -6.71
C ALA A 224 32.65 -18.08 -7.01
N GLU A 225 32.93 -18.79 -8.09
CA GLU A 225 34.30 -19.06 -8.54
C GLU A 225 35.00 -17.80 -9.07
N ARG A 226 34.25 -16.89 -9.69
CA ARG A 226 34.79 -15.69 -10.36
C ARG A 226 34.83 -14.46 -9.47
N SER A 227 33.82 -14.31 -8.61
CA SER A 227 33.57 -13.12 -7.79
C SER A 227 33.12 -13.50 -6.37
N PRO A 228 33.96 -14.25 -5.62
CA PRO A 228 33.65 -14.69 -4.25
C PRO A 228 33.55 -13.54 -3.24
N GLU A 229 33.97 -12.32 -3.59
CA GLU A 229 33.94 -11.13 -2.75
C GLU A 229 32.59 -10.42 -2.70
N LEU A 230 31.60 -10.84 -3.50
CA LEU A 230 30.29 -10.18 -3.58
C LEU A 230 29.36 -10.62 -2.45
N PRO A 231 28.93 -9.74 -1.53
CA PRO A 231 27.97 -10.12 -0.49
C PRO A 231 26.64 -10.60 -1.07
N ALA A 232 26.09 -9.89 -2.06
CA ALA A 232 24.78 -10.19 -2.63
C ALA A 232 24.70 -11.60 -3.27
N LEU A 233 25.82 -12.12 -3.78
CA LEU A 233 25.95 -13.50 -4.24
C LEU A 233 25.68 -14.50 -3.10
N TRP A 234 26.39 -14.36 -1.98
CA TRP A 234 26.26 -15.28 -0.84
C TRP A 234 24.88 -15.17 -0.21
N LEU A 235 24.26 -14.00 -0.27
CA LEU A 235 22.89 -13.80 0.19
C LEU A 235 21.91 -14.58 -0.68
N ALA A 236 22.03 -14.47 -2.01
CA ALA A 236 21.21 -15.26 -2.94
C ALA A 236 21.44 -16.76 -2.79
N GLN A 237 22.69 -17.23 -2.64
CA GLN A 237 22.98 -18.64 -2.41
C GLN A 237 22.39 -19.15 -1.09
N ALA A 238 22.50 -18.39 -0.02
CA ALA A 238 21.96 -18.78 1.27
C ALA A 238 20.41 -18.83 1.23
N ARG A 239 19.74 -17.92 0.51
CA ARG A 239 18.28 -17.90 0.35
C ARG A 239 17.80 -19.10 -0.46
N LEU A 240 18.42 -19.33 -1.62
CA LEU A 240 18.10 -20.49 -2.47
C LEU A 240 18.31 -21.81 -1.73
N ALA A 241 19.38 -21.93 -0.95
CA ALA A 241 19.65 -23.12 -0.15
C ALA A 241 18.64 -23.31 1.00
N GLN A 242 18.17 -22.22 1.64
CA GLN A 242 17.08 -22.28 2.61
C GLN A 242 15.78 -22.78 1.99
N GLU A 243 15.35 -22.18 0.88
CA GLU A 243 14.11 -22.53 0.18
C GLU A 243 14.12 -23.97 -0.35
N SER A 244 15.29 -24.45 -0.78
CA SER A 244 15.46 -25.84 -1.23
C SER A 244 15.64 -26.86 -0.10
N GLY A 245 15.67 -26.41 1.16
CA GLY A 245 15.85 -27.26 2.35
C GLY A 245 17.29 -27.76 2.56
N ASP A 246 18.27 -27.26 1.79
CA ASP A 246 19.69 -27.55 2.00
C ASP A 246 20.29 -26.59 3.04
N HIS A 247 19.89 -26.76 4.29
CA HIS A 247 20.31 -25.90 5.40
C HIS A 247 21.84 -25.94 5.63
N ALA A 248 22.53 -27.03 5.27
CA ALA A 248 23.98 -27.13 5.39
C ALA A 248 24.69 -26.17 4.43
N ARG A 249 24.19 -26.09 3.19
CA ARG A 249 24.70 -25.20 2.16
C ARG A 249 24.29 -23.75 2.44
N ALA A 250 23.09 -23.53 2.97
CA ALA A 250 22.64 -22.21 3.43
C ALA A 250 23.54 -21.66 4.53
N ARG A 251 23.87 -22.49 5.53
CA ARG A 251 24.80 -22.16 6.60
C ARG A 251 26.17 -21.74 6.06
N GLU A 252 26.72 -22.52 5.13
CA GLU A 252 28.04 -22.19 4.56
C GLU A 252 28.01 -20.86 3.81
N ALA A 253 27.00 -20.64 2.95
CA ALA A 253 26.86 -19.39 2.22
C ALA A 253 26.69 -18.19 3.16
N ALA A 254 25.85 -18.30 4.20
CA ALA A 254 25.69 -17.25 5.20
C ALA A 254 26.99 -16.95 5.96
N ARG A 255 27.77 -17.98 6.34
CA ARG A 255 29.07 -17.83 6.99
C ARG A 255 30.09 -17.12 6.10
N ARG A 256 30.11 -17.45 4.80
CA ARG A 256 30.96 -16.78 3.80
C ARG A 256 30.55 -15.31 3.66
N GLY A 257 29.24 -15.05 3.60
CA GLY A 257 28.67 -13.70 3.60
C GLY A 257 29.11 -12.86 4.81
N LEU A 258 29.01 -13.41 6.03
CA LEU A 258 29.51 -12.74 7.25
C LEU A 258 31.01 -12.49 7.24
N THR A 259 31.81 -13.34 6.58
CA THR A 259 33.26 -13.10 6.47
C THR A 259 33.56 -11.85 5.62
N ILE A 260 32.72 -11.57 4.63
CA ILE A 260 32.86 -10.43 3.71
C ILE A 260 32.22 -9.17 4.30
N SER A 261 31.03 -9.32 4.88
CA SER A 261 30.24 -8.25 5.50
C SER A 261 29.85 -8.62 6.95
N PRO A 262 30.77 -8.52 7.92
CA PRO A 262 30.52 -8.97 9.30
C PRO A 262 29.37 -8.27 10.02
N GLY A 263 29.00 -7.07 9.59
CA GLY A 263 27.93 -6.28 10.20
C GLY A 263 26.56 -6.43 9.53
N ASP A 264 26.42 -7.22 8.46
CA ASP A 264 25.14 -7.34 7.76
C ASP A 264 24.21 -8.32 8.51
N PRO A 265 23.11 -7.84 9.12
CA PRO A 265 22.24 -8.67 9.94
C PRO A 265 21.55 -9.79 9.16
N ARG A 266 21.40 -9.64 7.83
CA ARG A 266 20.73 -10.63 6.99
C ARG A 266 21.47 -11.96 7.00
N PHE A 267 22.80 -11.93 6.91
CA PHE A 267 23.57 -13.18 6.96
C PHE A 267 23.51 -13.84 8.32
N ALA A 268 23.49 -13.05 9.39
CA ALA A 268 23.43 -13.64 10.71
C ALA A 268 22.07 -14.27 11.00
N LEU A 269 20.96 -13.63 10.58
CA LEU A 269 19.63 -14.22 10.64
C LEU A 269 19.57 -15.54 9.86
N MET A 270 20.10 -15.56 8.64
CA MET A 270 20.12 -16.77 7.82
C MET A 270 21.03 -17.86 8.38
N LEU A 271 22.15 -17.48 8.98
CA LEU A 271 23.05 -18.42 9.63
C LEU A 271 22.39 -19.05 10.86
N ALA A 272 21.79 -18.24 11.73
CA ALA A 272 21.04 -18.70 12.88
C ALA A 272 19.90 -19.63 12.47
N GLN A 273 19.10 -19.25 11.48
CA GLN A 273 18.01 -20.08 10.94
C GLN A 273 18.54 -21.42 10.41
N SER A 274 19.65 -21.40 9.68
CA SER A 274 20.28 -22.61 9.14
C SER A 274 20.77 -23.54 10.25
N GLU A 275 21.38 -23.01 11.30
CA GLU A 275 21.85 -23.79 12.45
C GLU A 275 20.67 -24.38 13.24
N LEU A 276 19.60 -23.62 13.47
CA LEU A 276 18.38 -24.08 14.15
C LEU A 276 17.73 -25.25 13.38
N ARG A 277 17.56 -25.12 12.07
CA ARG A 277 17.01 -26.18 11.21
C ARG A 277 17.89 -27.43 11.14
N LEU A 278 19.20 -27.27 11.35
CA LEU A 278 20.14 -28.38 11.49
C LEU A 278 20.18 -28.99 12.90
N GLY A 279 19.44 -28.42 13.85
CA GLY A 279 19.41 -28.84 15.26
C GLY A 279 20.61 -28.36 16.09
N ASN A 280 21.42 -27.44 15.56
CA ASN A 280 22.63 -26.92 16.22
C ASN A 280 22.32 -25.66 17.03
N ILE A 281 21.43 -25.77 18.02
CA ILE A 281 20.93 -24.62 18.80
C ILE A 281 22.08 -23.87 19.49
N ASP A 282 23.00 -24.58 20.16
CA ASP A 282 24.16 -23.98 20.83
C ASP A 282 25.03 -23.15 19.86
N ALA A 283 25.15 -23.58 18.60
CA ALA A 283 25.92 -22.88 17.59
C ALA A 283 25.18 -21.62 17.11
N ALA A 284 23.86 -21.71 16.92
CA ALA A 284 23.02 -20.57 16.61
C ALA A 284 23.15 -19.49 17.71
N GLU A 285 23.03 -19.89 18.97
CA GLU A 285 23.12 -19.00 20.13
C GLU A 285 24.48 -18.30 20.20
N ALA A 286 25.58 -19.06 20.12
CA ALA A 286 26.92 -18.50 20.17
C ALA A 286 27.20 -17.48 19.05
N GLN A 287 26.66 -17.72 17.84
CA GLN A 287 26.81 -16.82 16.71
C GLN A 287 25.95 -15.56 16.86
N THR A 288 24.70 -15.71 17.32
CA THR A 288 23.81 -14.58 17.58
C THR A 288 24.32 -13.71 18.72
N ASP A 289 24.89 -14.30 19.76
CA ASP A 289 25.47 -13.58 20.88
C ASP A 289 26.69 -12.77 20.43
N ASN A 290 27.60 -13.36 19.65
CA ASN A 290 28.77 -12.66 19.08
C ASN A 290 28.35 -11.48 18.18
N LEU A 291 27.34 -11.67 17.34
CA LEU A 291 26.80 -10.59 16.53
C LEU A 291 26.28 -9.44 17.40
N LEU A 292 25.52 -9.76 18.44
CA LEU A 292 24.96 -8.77 19.36
C LEU A 292 26.05 -8.09 20.21
N GLU A 293 27.19 -8.72 20.49
CA GLU A 293 28.33 -8.02 21.09
C GLU A 293 28.86 -6.89 20.19
N SER A 294 28.90 -7.12 18.87
CA SER A 294 29.33 -6.11 17.89
C SER A 294 28.28 -5.04 17.59
N GLN A 295 27.00 -5.32 17.89
CA GLN A 295 25.84 -4.47 17.63
C GLN A 295 24.95 -4.36 18.88
N ALA A 296 25.57 -4.05 20.03
CA ALA A 296 24.92 -4.14 21.34
C ALA A 296 23.66 -3.28 21.52
N ASP A 297 23.50 -2.22 20.71
CA ASP A 297 22.32 -1.34 20.79
C ASP A 297 21.27 -1.63 19.69
N ASN A 298 21.47 -2.67 18.86
CA ASN A 298 20.56 -2.98 17.76
C ASN A 298 19.35 -3.79 18.26
N GLN A 299 18.35 -3.09 18.78
CA GLN A 299 17.09 -3.67 19.27
C GLN A 299 16.32 -4.42 18.16
N GLU A 300 16.32 -3.89 16.94
CA GLU A 300 15.63 -4.50 15.78
C GLU A 300 16.19 -5.90 15.48
N LEU A 301 17.51 -6.05 15.52
CA LEU A 301 18.17 -7.34 15.33
C LEU A 301 17.83 -8.33 16.45
N ARG A 302 17.75 -7.89 17.71
CA ARG A 302 17.31 -8.75 18.82
C ARG A 302 15.89 -9.24 18.62
N LEU A 303 14.97 -8.36 18.21
CA LEU A 303 13.58 -8.71 17.93
C LEU A 303 13.47 -9.71 16.77
N ALA A 304 14.21 -9.47 15.68
CA ALA A 304 14.22 -10.36 14.51
C ALA A 304 14.74 -11.75 14.88
N LEU A 305 15.81 -11.83 15.68
CA LEU A 305 16.34 -13.09 16.18
C LEU A 305 15.38 -13.79 17.13
N ALA A 306 14.77 -13.06 18.07
CA ALA A 306 13.80 -13.64 18.99
C ALA A 306 12.59 -14.24 18.24
N ARG A 307 12.06 -13.52 17.24
CA ARG A 307 11.00 -14.04 16.36
C ARG A 307 11.43 -15.30 15.64
N LEU A 308 12.64 -15.32 15.07
CA LEU A 308 13.19 -16.50 14.41
C LEU A 308 13.27 -17.70 15.35
N TYR A 309 13.76 -17.52 16.58
CA TYR A 309 13.79 -18.59 17.58
C TYR A 309 12.37 -19.09 17.92
N LEU A 310 11.37 -18.20 17.99
CA LEU A 310 9.98 -18.60 18.24
C LEU A 310 9.37 -19.38 17.07
N GLU A 311 9.62 -18.95 15.82
CA GLU A 311 9.17 -19.65 14.61
C GLU A 311 9.76 -21.06 14.52
N GLU A 312 10.99 -21.25 15.02
CA GLU A 312 11.67 -22.55 15.11
C GLU A 312 11.36 -23.30 16.44
N ASN A 313 10.37 -22.85 17.22
CA ASN A 313 9.91 -23.47 18.46
C ASN A 313 10.99 -23.56 19.57
N HIS A 314 11.78 -22.49 19.72
CA HIS A 314 12.82 -22.33 20.74
C HIS A 314 12.55 -21.10 21.63
N PRO A 315 11.60 -21.19 22.58
CA PRO A 315 11.16 -20.05 23.39
C PRO A 315 12.22 -19.52 24.36
N GLU A 316 13.07 -20.39 24.92
CA GLU A 316 14.09 -19.99 25.91
C GLU A 316 15.18 -19.06 25.32
N PRO A 317 15.81 -19.39 24.18
CA PRO A 317 16.70 -18.44 23.50
C PRO A 317 16.00 -17.12 23.14
N ALA A 318 14.76 -17.16 22.66
CA ALA A 318 13.98 -15.97 22.36
C ALA A 318 13.75 -15.10 23.61
N ARG A 319 13.35 -15.71 24.73
CA ARG A 319 13.17 -15.05 26.02
C ARG A 319 14.46 -14.36 26.47
N ARG A 320 15.61 -15.02 26.35
CA ARG A 320 16.92 -14.42 26.70
C ARG A 320 17.24 -13.19 25.87
N LEU A 321 16.87 -13.18 24.59
CA LEU A 321 17.10 -12.04 23.69
C LEU A 321 16.18 -10.85 24.00
N LEU A 322 14.96 -11.12 24.47
CA LEU A 322 13.95 -10.10 24.72
C LEU A 322 14.06 -9.46 26.11
N LEU A 323 14.44 -10.23 27.14
CA LEU A 323 14.51 -9.75 28.53
C LEU A 323 15.37 -8.48 28.73
N PRO A 324 16.53 -8.31 28.08
CA PRO A 324 17.33 -7.09 28.18
C PRO A 324 16.58 -5.84 27.71
N LEU A 325 15.69 -5.98 26.72
CA LEU A 325 14.96 -4.85 26.13
C LEU A 325 13.97 -4.25 27.12
N VAL A 326 13.34 -5.05 27.98
CA VAL A 326 12.29 -4.63 28.93
C VAL A 326 12.81 -3.69 30.03
N GLY A 327 14.12 -3.57 30.19
CA GLY A 327 14.74 -2.61 31.12
C GLY A 327 14.97 -1.21 30.54
N GLU A 328 14.71 -1.00 29.25
CA GLU A 328 15.05 0.23 28.53
C GLU A 328 13.88 1.20 28.44
N ILE A 329 14.17 2.51 28.39
CA ILE A 329 13.14 3.57 28.35
C ILE A 329 12.25 3.44 27.11
N ASP A 330 12.84 3.06 25.97
CA ASP A 330 12.17 2.93 24.68
C ASP A 330 12.05 1.44 24.29
N THR A 331 11.50 0.62 25.19
CA THR A 331 11.25 -0.80 24.90
C THR A 331 10.26 -0.95 23.73
N PRO A 332 10.60 -1.69 22.66
CA PRO A 332 9.67 -1.94 21.55
C PRO A 332 8.41 -2.69 21.98
N ALA A 333 7.24 -2.29 21.47
CA ALA A 333 5.95 -2.92 21.77
C ALA A 333 5.95 -4.44 21.51
N LEU A 334 6.55 -4.83 20.39
CA LEU A 334 6.72 -6.21 19.99
C LEU A 334 7.50 -7.04 21.02
N ALA A 335 8.46 -6.46 21.77
CA ALA A 335 9.21 -7.20 22.78
C ALA A 335 8.30 -7.70 23.91
N PHE A 336 7.41 -6.84 24.40
CA PHE A 336 6.41 -7.18 25.40
C PHE A 336 5.40 -8.20 24.85
N TYR A 337 4.95 -8.02 23.61
CA TYR A 337 4.02 -8.95 22.98
C TYR A 337 4.62 -10.37 22.87
N LEU A 338 5.86 -10.49 22.36
CA LEU A 338 6.53 -11.78 22.22
C LEU A 338 6.84 -12.43 23.57
N LEU A 339 7.23 -11.67 24.60
CA LEU A 339 7.40 -12.21 25.96
C LEU A 339 6.07 -12.69 26.56
N GLY A 340 4.97 -11.99 26.28
CA GLY A 340 3.63 -12.44 26.62
C GLY A 340 3.28 -13.77 25.96
N ALA A 341 3.53 -13.90 24.66
CA ALA A 341 3.28 -15.12 23.89
C ALA A 341 4.13 -16.31 24.38
N ILE A 342 5.38 -16.06 24.76
CA ILE A 342 6.24 -17.09 25.37
C ILE A 342 5.65 -17.57 26.70
N ALA A 343 5.30 -16.63 27.60
CA ALA A 343 4.71 -16.96 28.89
C ALA A 343 3.35 -17.67 28.72
N GLU A 344 2.58 -17.29 27.72
CA GLU A 344 1.31 -17.93 27.37
C GLU A 344 1.50 -19.38 26.93
N ALA A 345 2.44 -19.64 26.01
CA ALA A 345 2.74 -20.99 25.54
C ALA A 345 3.24 -21.92 26.66
N GLU A 346 3.87 -21.36 27.70
CA GLU A 346 4.33 -22.09 28.89
C GLU A 346 3.27 -22.23 29.99
N GLY A 347 2.09 -21.63 29.81
CA GLY A 347 1.00 -21.64 30.78
C GLY A 347 1.23 -20.71 31.99
N GLU A 348 2.17 -19.77 31.90
CA GLU A 348 2.46 -18.78 32.94
C GLU A 348 1.48 -17.60 32.87
N VAL A 349 0.20 -17.86 33.20
CA VAL A 349 -0.91 -16.88 33.09
C VAL A 349 -0.53 -15.51 33.65
N ASP A 350 -0.09 -15.43 34.90
CA ASP A 350 0.21 -14.14 35.53
C ASP A 350 1.37 -13.37 34.86
N ASN A 351 2.38 -14.07 34.35
CA ASN A 351 3.50 -13.45 33.62
C ASN A 351 3.05 -12.97 32.24
N ALA A 352 2.26 -13.77 31.52
CA ALA A 352 1.71 -13.39 30.22
C ALA A 352 0.87 -12.11 30.35
N LEU A 353 -0.03 -12.04 31.34
CA LEU A 353 -0.80 -10.83 31.63
C LEU A 353 0.09 -9.63 31.95
N LEU A 354 1.17 -9.82 32.71
CA LEU A 354 2.11 -8.75 33.06
C LEU A 354 2.78 -8.17 31.81
N TYR A 355 3.20 -9.01 30.86
CA TYR A 355 3.83 -8.57 29.62
C TYR A 355 2.83 -7.94 28.66
N TYR A 356 1.69 -8.58 28.42
CA TYR A 356 0.66 -8.06 27.52
C TYR A 356 0.13 -6.69 27.96
N ARG A 357 0.00 -6.44 29.27
CA ARG A 357 -0.38 -5.12 29.80
C ARG A 357 0.62 -4.00 29.50
N GLN A 358 1.89 -4.34 29.32
CA GLN A 358 2.96 -3.37 29.08
C GLN A 358 3.08 -2.98 27.61
N VAL A 359 2.45 -3.70 26.70
CA VAL A 359 2.40 -3.34 25.28
C VAL A 359 1.75 -1.94 25.16
N PRO A 360 2.46 -0.92 24.67
CA PRO A 360 1.91 0.42 24.50
C PRO A 360 0.91 0.49 23.33
N PRO A 361 0.12 1.56 23.22
CA PRO A 361 -0.67 1.86 22.02
C PRO A 361 0.13 1.73 20.72
N GLY A 362 -0.40 0.99 19.75
CA GLY A 362 0.26 0.65 18.49
C GLY A 362 -0.35 -0.61 17.88
N ASP A 363 0.35 -1.21 16.92
CA ASP A 363 -0.12 -2.36 16.14
C ASP A 363 -0.35 -3.60 17.02
N GLU A 364 0.52 -3.85 18.01
CA GLU A 364 0.41 -4.99 18.93
C GLU A 364 -0.56 -4.75 20.11
N PHE A 365 -1.13 -3.55 20.27
CA PHE A 365 -1.91 -3.19 21.45
C PHE A 365 -3.17 -4.05 21.63
N LEU A 366 -4.06 -4.05 20.62
CA LEU A 366 -5.30 -4.84 20.65
C LEU A 366 -5.02 -6.35 20.64
N PRO A 367 -4.10 -6.89 19.80
CA PRO A 367 -3.70 -8.29 19.87
C PRO A 367 -3.22 -8.73 21.26
N ALA A 368 -2.45 -7.89 21.97
CA ALA A 368 -2.00 -8.20 23.33
C ALA A 368 -3.17 -8.25 24.33
N ARG A 369 -4.13 -7.33 24.24
CA ARG A 369 -5.31 -7.33 25.12
C ARG A 369 -6.23 -8.52 24.83
N LEU A 370 -6.38 -8.87 23.56
CA LEU A 370 -7.12 -10.07 23.14
C LEU A 370 -6.48 -11.32 23.72
N SER A 371 -5.18 -11.50 23.54
CA SER A 371 -4.44 -12.67 24.04
C SER A 371 -4.54 -12.79 25.55
N ALA A 372 -4.32 -11.69 26.29
CA ALA A 372 -4.48 -11.67 27.75
C ALA A 372 -5.90 -12.00 28.23
N ALA A 373 -6.93 -11.48 27.55
CA ALA A 373 -8.32 -11.73 27.94
C ALA A 373 -8.78 -13.15 27.56
N SER A 374 -8.39 -13.66 26.39
CA SER A 374 -8.63 -15.04 25.98
C SER A 374 -7.99 -16.02 26.94
N MET A 375 -6.72 -15.80 27.31
CA MET A 375 -5.99 -16.65 28.25
C MET A 375 -6.68 -16.73 29.62
N LEU A 376 -7.22 -15.60 30.11
CA LEU A 376 -8.02 -15.59 31.33
C LEU A 376 -9.34 -16.38 31.19
N ILE A 377 -10.00 -16.32 30.03
CA ILE A 377 -11.23 -17.06 29.79
C ILE A 377 -10.97 -18.57 29.72
N GLU A 378 -9.88 -18.97 29.04
CA GLU A 378 -9.44 -20.36 28.93
C GLU A 378 -9.04 -20.96 30.30
N ASP A 379 -8.54 -20.13 31.21
CA ASP A 379 -8.25 -20.50 32.61
C ASP A 379 -9.51 -20.42 33.53
N ASP A 380 -10.73 -20.43 32.97
CA ASP A 380 -12.01 -20.31 33.69
C ASP A 380 -12.19 -19.00 34.50
N ARG A 381 -11.43 -17.95 34.18
CA ARG A 381 -11.42 -16.64 34.88
C ARG A 381 -12.10 -15.53 34.08
N LEU A 382 -13.30 -15.80 33.56
CA LEU A 382 -14.09 -14.83 32.79
C LEU A 382 -14.30 -13.50 33.54
N ILE A 383 -14.52 -13.54 34.86
CA ILE A 383 -14.71 -12.33 35.68
C ILE A 383 -13.45 -11.45 35.65
N ASP A 384 -12.26 -12.06 35.73
CA ASP A 384 -10.99 -11.35 35.68
C ASP A 384 -10.75 -10.78 34.28
N ALA A 385 -11.12 -11.51 33.21
CA ALA A 385 -11.00 -11.04 31.83
C ALA A 385 -11.82 -9.76 31.61
N ARG A 386 -13.08 -9.77 32.06
CA ARG A 386 -13.96 -8.60 31.99
C ARG A 386 -13.45 -7.45 32.86
N ALA A 387 -12.94 -7.73 34.05
CA ALA A 387 -12.34 -6.71 34.91
C ALA A 387 -11.09 -6.09 34.26
N PHE A 388 -10.25 -6.90 33.63
CA PHE A 388 -9.07 -6.49 32.89
C PHE A 388 -9.44 -5.54 31.74
N LEU A 389 -10.32 -5.96 30.83
CA LEU A 389 -10.72 -5.14 29.68
C LEU A 389 -11.43 -3.84 30.11
N ARG A 390 -12.22 -3.88 31.18
CA ARG A 390 -12.82 -2.68 31.76
C ARG A 390 -11.77 -1.68 32.25
N ILE A 391 -10.69 -2.15 32.88
CA ILE A 391 -9.58 -1.28 33.32
C ILE A 391 -8.87 -0.68 32.10
N GLU A 392 -8.60 -1.49 31.07
CA GLU A 392 -7.92 -1.03 29.86
C GLU A 392 -8.72 0.04 29.12
N ARG A 393 -10.06 -0.10 29.03
CA ARG A 393 -10.95 0.93 28.48
C ARG A 393 -10.87 2.27 29.20
N LEU A 394 -10.70 2.25 30.53
CA LEU A 394 -10.57 3.48 31.33
C LEU A 394 -9.21 4.16 31.16
N ARG A 395 -8.18 3.41 30.75
CA ARG A 395 -6.81 3.91 30.56
C ARG A 395 -6.54 4.37 29.14
N HIS A 396 -7.24 3.80 28.16
CA HIS A 396 -6.99 3.96 26.74
C HIS A 396 -8.25 4.40 26.00
N GLU A 397 -8.68 5.64 26.22
CA GLU A 397 -9.91 6.21 25.65
C GLU A 397 -9.95 6.12 24.11
N THR A 398 -8.80 6.27 23.44
CA THR A 398 -8.69 6.14 21.97
C THR A 398 -9.06 4.76 21.45
N TYR A 399 -8.90 3.70 22.26
CA TYR A 399 -9.23 2.31 21.92
C TYR A 399 -10.53 1.86 22.59
N PHE A 400 -11.34 2.79 23.11
CA PHE A 400 -12.52 2.44 23.90
C PHE A 400 -13.47 1.52 23.15
N ALA A 401 -13.89 1.92 21.94
CA ALA A 401 -14.84 1.16 21.12
C ALA A 401 -14.26 -0.19 20.67
N ASP A 402 -12.99 -0.24 20.29
CA ASP A 402 -12.29 -1.49 19.93
C ASP A 402 -12.24 -2.48 21.11
N LEU A 403 -11.94 -1.99 22.31
CA LEU A 403 -11.89 -2.83 23.52
C LEU A 403 -13.28 -3.27 24.01
N VAL A 404 -14.36 -2.55 23.67
CA VAL A 404 -15.73 -3.04 23.88
C VAL A 404 -16.04 -4.13 22.86
N SER A 405 -15.78 -3.88 21.57
CA SER A 405 -15.97 -4.84 20.48
C SER A 405 -15.26 -6.17 20.77
N LEU A 406 -14.01 -6.08 21.24
CA LEU A 406 -13.21 -7.24 21.66
C LEU A 406 -13.86 -8.00 22.84
N GLU A 407 -14.37 -7.31 23.87
CA GLU A 407 -15.06 -7.99 24.99
C GLU A 407 -16.37 -8.65 24.53
N VAL A 408 -17.13 -8.01 23.63
CA VAL A 408 -18.36 -8.57 23.05
C VAL A 408 -18.05 -9.87 22.30
N GLU A 409 -17.05 -9.85 21.43
CA GLU A 409 -16.63 -11.04 20.66
C GLU A 409 -16.17 -12.19 21.57
N LEU A 410 -15.41 -11.88 22.63
CA LEU A 410 -15.00 -12.88 23.62
C LEU A 410 -16.19 -13.49 24.36
N LEU A 411 -17.19 -12.69 24.71
CA LEU A 411 -18.41 -13.16 25.37
C LEU A 411 -19.24 -14.06 24.46
N GLU A 412 -19.34 -13.72 23.17
CA GLU A 412 -19.99 -14.58 22.17
C GLU A 412 -19.30 -15.94 22.05
N ARG A 413 -17.98 -15.95 21.91
CA ARG A 413 -17.20 -17.20 21.86
C ARG A 413 -17.35 -18.04 23.12
N ALA A 414 -17.60 -17.40 24.27
CA ALA A 414 -17.89 -18.07 25.53
C ALA A 414 -19.37 -18.48 25.70
N GLY A 415 -20.23 -18.26 24.70
CA GLY A 415 -21.67 -18.57 24.74
C GLY A 415 -22.47 -17.67 25.68
N ARG A 416 -22.00 -16.44 25.91
CA ARG A 416 -22.58 -15.47 26.86
C ARG A 416 -23.20 -14.27 26.14
N SER A 417 -24.07 -14.53 25.17
CA SER A 417 -24.71 -13.48 24.36
C SER A 417 -25.43 -12.42 25.19
N ASP A 418 -26.21 -12.83 26.20
CA ASP A 418 -26.91 -11.88 27.09
C ASP A 418 -25.95 -10.91 27.81
N ASP A 419 -24.75 -11.37 28.17
CA ASP A 419 -23.73 -10.52 28.82
C ASP A 419 -23.09 -9.54 27.84
N ALA A 420 -23.00 -9.91 26.55
CA ALA A 420 -22.46 -9.10 25.48
C ALA A 420 -23.44 -7.97 25.11
N ASP A 421 -24.74 -8.29 24.99
CA ASP A 421 -25.80 -7.30 24.77
C ASP A 421 -25.89 -6.32 25.95
N ALA A 422 -25.89 -6.84 27.19
CA ALA A 422 -25.91 -6.01 28.38
C ALA A 422 -24.66 -5.13 28.51
N LEU A 423 -23.51 -5.56 27.99
CA LEU A 423 -22.30 -4.75 27.91
C LEU A 423 -22.49 -3.60 26.91
N LEU A 424 -22.94 -3.90 25.70
CA LEU A 424 -23.16 -2.88 24.66
C LEU A 424 -24.17 -1.83 25.11
N ASP A 425 -25.30 -2.25 25.66
CA ASP A 425 -26.31 -1.32 26.18
C ASP A 425 -25.74 -0.40 27.24
N ARG A 426 -24.98 -0.95 28.20
CA ARG A 426 -24.34 -0.16 29.27
C ARG A 426 -23.33 0.86 28.72
N GLU A 427 -22.51 0.48 27.74
CA GLU A 427 -21.52 1.41 27.19
C GLU A 427 -22.19 2.46 26.29
N LEU A 428 -23.20 2.08 25.49
CA LEU A 428 -23.99 3.02 24.69
C LEU A 428 -24.82 3.99 25.54
N ASP A 429 -25.26 3.62 26.74
CA ASP A 429 -25.86 4.58 27.69
C ASP A 429 -24.89 5.72 28.04
N ARG A 430 -23.58 5.46 28.01
CA ARG A 430 -22.52 6.43 28.31
C ARG A 430 -22.00 7.13 27.07
N THR A 431 -21.98 6.44 25.94
CA THR A 431 -21.49 6.91 24.64
C THR A 431 -22.59 6.77 23.58
N PRO A 432 -23.73 7.47 23.71
CA PRO A 432 -24.94 7.22 22.92
C PRO A 432 -24.84 7.54 21.42
N ASN A 433 -23.71 8.09 20.97
CA ASN A 433 -23.46 8.40 19.57
C ASN A 433 -22.11 7.83 19.11
N ASP A 434 -21.57 6.81 19.79
CA ASP A 434 -20.39 6.10 19.31
C ASP A 434 -20.79 5.27 18.08
N GLU A 435 -20.33 5.68 16.90
CA GLU A 435 -20.75 5.10 15.62
C GLU A 435 -20.38 3.61 15.52
N GLN A 436 -19.20 3.22 16.03
CA GLN A 436 -18.72 1.85 15.98
C GLN A 436 -19.55 0.94 16.90
N LEU A 437 -19.88 1.40 18.11
CA LEU A 437 -20.72 0.62 19.04
C LEU A 437 -22.18 0.53 18.59
N LEU A 438 -22.73 1.60 18.01
CA LEU A 438 -24.06 1.58 17.41
C LEU A 438 -24.11 0.59 16.25
N TYR A 439 -23.11 0.61 15.37
CA TYR A 439 -23.00 -0.35 14.27
C TYR A 439 -22.90 -1.79 14.80
N LEU A 440 -22.05 -2.04 15.79
CA LEU A 440 -21.90 -3.37 16.39
C LEU A 440 -23.21 -3.88 17.01
N ARG A 441 -23.94 -3.05 17.77
CA ARG A 441 -25.25 -3.45 18.32
C ARG A 441 -26.28 -3.68 17.21
N ALA A 442 -26.25 -2.88 16.14
CA ALA A 442 -27.13 -3.07 15.00
C ALA A 442 -26.91 -4.41 14.29
N MET A 443 -25.66 -4.83 14.08
CA MET A 443 -25.36 -6.13 13.45
C MET A 443 -25.81 -7.30 14.32
N ARG A 444 -25.69 -7.19 15.64
CA ARG A 444 -26.22 -8.19 16.57
C ARG A 444 -27.75 -8.24 16.57
N ALA A 445 -28.40 -7.07 16.52
CA ALA A 445 -29.84 -7.00 16.39
C ALA A 445 -30.32 -7.66 15.09
N TRP A 446 -29.60 -7.47 13.99
CA TRP A 446 -29.83 -8.16 12.72
C TRP A 446 -29.73 -9.68 12.86
N GLU A 447 -28.64 -10.19 13.45
CA GLU A 447 -28.46 -11.62 13.70
C GLU A 447 -29.57 -12.23 14.58
N ALA A 448 -30.09 -11.42 15.52
CA ALA A 448 -31.23 -11.79 16.37
C ALA A 448 -32.61 -11.68 15.67
N GLY A 449 -32.66 -11.17 14.43
CA GLY A 449 -33.89 -10.92 13.67
C GLY A 449 -34.68 -9.68 14.11
N ASP A 450 -34.07 -8.78 14.89
CA ASP A 450 -34.66 -7.52 15.33
C ASP A 450 -34.29 -6.37 14.38
N LEU A 451 -35.01 -6.34 13.25
CA LEU A 451 -34.85 -5.29 12.23
C LEU A 451 -35.11 -3.89 12.79
N GLU A 452 -36.10 -3.72 13.69
CA GLU A 452 -36.43 -2.41 14.25
C GLU A 452 -35.27 -1.86 15.09
N ALA A 453 -34.59 -2.70 15.87
CA ALA A 453 -33.42 -2.29 16.63
C ALA A 453 -32.22 -1.98 15.73
N MET A 454 -31.97 -2.79 14.71
CA MET A 454 -30.91 -2.54 13.72
C MET A 454 -31.11 -1.17 13.03
N GLU A 455 -32.31 -0.91 12.49
CA GLU A 455 -32.62 0.32 11.79
C GLU A 455 -32.50 1.55 12.68
N ARG A 456 -32.93 1.44 13.94
CA ARG A 456 -32.80 2.52 14.92
C ARG A 456 -31.35 2.91 15.14
N ASP A 457 -30.44 1.93 15.26
CA ASP A 457 -29.03 2.20 15.53
C ASP A 457 -28.28 2.65 14.28
N LEU A 458 -28.44 1.99 13.13
CA LEU A 458 -27.84 2.44 11.86
C LEU A 458 -28.40 3.80 11.42
N GLY A 459 -29.69 4.02 11.59
CA GLY A 459 -30.32 5.31 11.34
C GLY A 459 -29.72 6.42 12.22
N ARG A 460 -29.35 6.11 13.46
CA ARG A 460 -28.65 7.06 14.34
C ARG A 460 -27.24 7.37 13.85
N VAL A 461 -26.52 6.37 13.34
CA VAL A 461 -25.20 6.57 12.71
C VAL A 461 -25.33 7.46 11.48
N ILE A 462 -26.26 7.16 10.57
CA ILE A 462 -26.48 7.91 9.33
C ILE A 462 -26.98 9.34 9.60
N GLU A 463 -27.84 9.55 10.61
CA GLU A 463 -28.30 10.89 11.01
C GLU A 463 -27.12 11.79 11.44
N ARG A 464 -26.11 11.20 12.09
CA ARG A 464 -24.94 11.91 12.62
C ARG A 464 -23.84 12.07 11.59
N ASN A 465 -23.63 11.03 10.80
CA ASN A 465 -22.62 10.94 9.78
C ASN A 465 -23.28 10.41 8.48
N PRO A 466 -23.86 11.31 7.67
CA PRO A 466 -24.55 10.93 6.44
C PRO A 466 -23.65 10.29 5.37
N ASP A 467 -22.33 10.39 5.54
CA ASP A 467 -21.32 9.80 4.67
C ASP A 467 -20.66 8.56 5.30
N ASN A 468 -21.25 7.97 6.34
CA ASN A 468 -20.79 6.70 6.91
C ASN A 468 -21.09 5.56 5.94
N VAL A 469 -20.09 5.21 5.12
CA VAL A 469 -20.17 4.19 4.06
C VAL A 469 -20.67 2.86 4.60
N THR A 470 -20.16 2.42 5.75
CA THR A 470 -20.49 1.12 6.33
C THR A 470 -21.95 1.06 6.77
N ALA A 471 -22.46 2.10 7.44
CA ALA A 471 -23.86 2.14 7.88
C ALA A 471 -24.83 2.28 6.71
N LEU A 472 -24.51 3.12 5.71
CA LEU A 472 -25.30 3.26 4.48
C LEU A 472 -25.41 1.92 3.75
N ASN A 473 -24.28 1.24 3.52
CA ASN A 473 -24.28 -0.04 2.83
C ASN A 473 -25.02 -1.11 3.63
N ALA A 474 -24.75 -1.23 4.93
CA ALA A 474 -25.37 -2.26 5.76
C ALA A 474 -26.90 -2.12 5.83
N LEU A 475 -27.41 -0.90 6.04
CA LEU A 475 -28.85 -0.65 6.07
C LEU A 475 -29.47 -0.85 4.69
N GLY A 476 -28.91 -0.23 3.65
CA GLY A 476 -29.43 -0.34 2.29
C GLY A 476 -29.44 -1.78 1.80
N TYR A 477 -28.34 -2.52 2.00
CA TYR A 477 -28.24 -3.93 1.64
C TYR A 477 -29.32 -4.76 2.34
N THR A 478 -29.50 -4.58 3.65
CA THR A 478 -30.50 -5.34 4.42
C THR A 478 -31.92 -5.09 3.93
N LEU A 479 -32.27 -3.85 3.62
CA LEU A 479 -33.59 -3.50 3.07
C LEU A 479 -33.82 -4.13 1.69
N ALA A 480 -32.79 -4.15 0.85
CA ALA A 480 -32.82 -4.81 -0.45
C ALA A 480 -32.97 -6.33 -0.29
N ASP A 481 -32.19 -6.93 0.61
CA ASP A 481 -32.16 -8.37 0.82
C ASP A 481 -33.46 -8.93 1.41
N LEU A 482 -34.08 -8.20 2.35
CA LEU A 482 -35.41 -8.53 2.84
C LEU A 482 -36.52 -8.30 1.80
N GLY A 483 -36.25 -7.57 0.71
CA GLY A 483 -37.20 -7.35 -0.37
C GLY A 483 -38.37 -6.47 0.02
N ILE A 484 -38.12 -5.46 0.87
CA ILE A 484 -39.16 -4.53 1.30
C ILE A 484 -39.47 -3.60 0.13
N GLU A 485 -40.43 -3.96 -0.72
CA GLU A 485 -40.73 -3.31 -2.01
C GLU A 485 -40.83 -1.77 -1.89
N GLU A 486 -41.50 -1.27 -0.84
CA GLU A 486 -41.70 0.16 -0.63
C GLU A 486 -40.41 0.92 -0.26
N ARG A 487 -39.34 0.20 0.09
CA ARG A 487 -38.05 0.74 0.55
C ARG A 487 -36.87 0.36 -0.34
N LEU A 488 -37.09 -0.34 -1.45
CA LEU A 488 -36.02 -0.69 -2.39
C LEU A 488 -35.37 0.56 -3.01
N GLU A 489 -36.13 1.63 -3.19
CA GLU A 489 -35.59 2.89 -3.71
C GLU A 489 -34.73 3.61 -2.65
N GLU A 490 -35.16 3.59 -1.39
CA GLU A 490 -34.36 4.08 -0.25
C GLU A 490 -33.05 3.29 -0.13
N ALA A 491 -33.12 1.97 -0.23
CA ALA A 491 -31.96 1.09 -0.26
C ALA A 491 -30.99 1.45 -1.39
N ARG A 492 -31.51 1.65 -2.61
CA ARG A 492 -30.71 2.04 -3.77
C ARG A 492 -29.98 3.35 -3.52
N GLU A 493 -30.67 4.37 -3.00
CA GLU A 493 -30.05 5.67 -2.71
C GLU A 493 -28.92 5.56 -1.68
N MET A 494 -29.11 4.77 -0.62
CA MET A 494 -28.06 4.55 0.40
C MET A 494 -26.83 3.83 -0.19
N ILE A 495 -27.05 2.77 -0.96
CA ILE A 495 -25.96 1.97 -1.54
C ILE A 495 -25.23 2.75 -2.64
N GLU A 496 -25.95 3.50 -3.48
CA GLU A 496 -25.32 4.39 -4.47
C GLU A 496 -24.46 5.44 -3.79
N ARG A 497 -24.93 6.03 -2.69
CA ARG A 497 -24.13 6.97 -1.90
C ARG A 497 -22.89 6.31 -1.31
N ALA A 498 -23.01 5.09 -0.77
CA ALA A 498 -21.87 4.33 -0.28
C ALA A 498 -20.85 4.05 -1.40
N HIS A 499 -21.32 3.72 -2.60
CA HIS A 499 -20.45 3.51 -3.77
C HIS A 499 -19.76 4.78 -4.25
N GLU A 500 -20.43 5.94 -4.23
CA GLU A 500 -19.81 7.22 -4.56
C GLU A 500 -18.64 7.55 -3.63
N LEU A 501 -18.79 7.21 -2.34
CA LEU A 501 -17.79 7.46 -1.31
C LEU A 501 -16.64 6.44 -1.36
N GLU A 502 -16.94 5.18 -1.67
CA GLU A 502 -15.95 4.11 -1.81
C GLU A 502 -16.15 3.28 -3.10
N PRO A 503 -15.75 3.79 -4.29
CA PRO A 503 -16.04 3.16 -5.57
C PRO A 503 -15.32 1.83 -5.82
N GLY A 504 -14.32 1.49 -5.00
CA GLY A 504 -13.48 0.32 -5.15
C GLY A 504 -13.91 -0.90 -4.31
N SER A 505 -14.91 -0.74 -3.43
CA SER A 505 -15.31 -1.80 -2.50
C SER A 505 -16.12 -2.90 -3.20
N PRO A 506 -15.64 -4.17 -3.24
CA PRO A 506 -16.38 -5.27 -3.85
C PRO A 506 -17.71 -5.56 -3.15
N ALA A 507 -17.79 -5.39 -1.83
CA ALA A 507 -19.01 -5.60 -1.06
C ALA A 507 -20.12 -4.60 -1.44
N ILE A 508 -19.76 -3.33 -1.67
CA ILE A 508 -20.71 -2.31 -2.11
C ILE A 508 -21.12 -2.54 -3.58
N MET A 509 -20.20 -3.00 -4.43
CA MET A 509 -20.55 -3.40 -5.80
C MET A 509 -21.54 -4.58 -5.80
N ASP A 510 -21.37 -5.55 -4.90
CA ASP A 510 -22.33 -6.63 -4.72
C ASP A 510 -23.70 -6.10 -4.27
N SER A 511 -23.74 -5.25 -3.23
CA SER A 511 -24.97 -4.60 -2.77
C SER A 511 -25.67 -3.78 -3.87
N LEU A 512 -24.91 -3.08 -4.73
CA LEU A 512 -25.44 -2.35 -5.89
C LEU A 512 -26.07 -3.29 -6.92
N GLY A 513 -25.38 -4.38 -7.22
CA GLY A 513 -25.89 -5.43 -8.11
C GLY A 513 -27.19 -6.00 -7.55
N TRP A 514 -27.18 -6.37 -6.27
CA TRP A 514 -28.32 -6.95 -5.59
C TRP A 514 -29.53 -6.03 -5.56
N VAL A 515 -29.39 -4.76 -5.17
CA VAL A 515 -30.53 -3.83 -5.13
C VAL A 515 -31.13 -3.58 -6.52
N HIS A 516 -30.31 -3.50 -7.58
CA HIS A 516 -30.83 -3.39 -8.95
C HIS A 516 -31.61 -4.63 -9.38
N PHE A 517 -31.14 -5.82 -9.01
CA PHE A 517 -31.86 -7.06 -9.26
C PHE A 517 -33.21 -7.08 -8.54
N ARG A 518 -33.24 -6.68 -7.26
CA ARG A 518 -34.48 -6.60 -6.47
C ARG A 518 -35.46 -5.55 -6.98
N LEU A 519 -34.98 -4.50 -7.64
CA LEU A 519 -35.79 -3.52 -8.36
C LEU A 519 -36.31 -4.04 -9.73
N GLY A 520 -35.95 -5.25 -10.13
CA GLY A 520 -36.37 -5.88 -11.38
C GLY A 520 -35.54 -5.47 -12.61
N ASP A 521 -34.30 -5.01 -12.42
CA ASP A 521 -33.35 -4.66 -13.49
C ASP A 521 -32.11 -5.59 -13.45
N PRO A 522 -32.26 -6.87 -13.84
CA PRO A 522 -31.15 -7.83 -13.84
C PRO A 522 -30.03 -7.44 -14.83
N GLU A 523 -30.35 -6.74 -15.92
CA GLU A 523 -29.35 -6.26 -16.88
C GLU A 523 -28.40 -5.22 -16.27
N ARG A 524 -28.90 -4.34 -15.39
CA ARG A 524 -28.04 -3.42 -14.64
C ARG A 524 -27.30 -4.09 -13.49
N ALA A 525 -27.90 -5.10 -12.85
CA ALA A 525 -27.28 -5.83 -11.76
C ALA A 525 -25.99 -6.56 -12.18
N LEU A 526 -26.06 -7.24 -13.32
CA LEU A 526 -25.03 -8.13 -13.82
C LEU A 526 -23.59 -7.56 -13.84
N PRO A 527 -23.29 -6.41 -14.47
CA PRO A 527 -21.92 -5.89 -14.54
C PRO A 527 -21.35 -5.51 -13.16
N TRP A 528 -22.19 -5.19 -12.18
CA TRP A 528 -21.75 -4.92 -10.82
C TRP A 528 -21.33 -6.20 -10.11
N LEU A 529 -22.15 -7.24 -10.19
CA LEU A 529 -21.88 -8.54 -9.59
C LEU A 529 -20.66 -9.23 -10.23
N GLU A 530 -20.49 -9.14 -11.55
CA GLU A 530 -19.31 -9.67 -12.25
C GLU A 530 -18.01 -8.99 -11.76
N ARG A 531 -18.05 -7.66 -11.53
CA ARG A 531 -16.90 -6.91 -10.98
C ARG A 531 -16.65 -7.23 -9.51
N ALA A 532 -17.71 -7.33 -8.71
CA ALA A 532 -17.64 -7.70 -7.31
C ALA A 532 -16.99 -9.07 -7.15
N TYR A 533 -17.49 -10.09 -7.86
CA TYR A 533 -16.97 -11.46 -7.80
C TYR A 533 -15.54 -11.56 -8.32
N GLY A 534 -15.22 -10.83 -9.39
CA GLY A 534 -13.86 -10.78 -9.94
C GLY A 534 -12.83 -10.18 -8.97
N ALA A 535 -13.25 -9.24 -8.12
CA ALA A 535 -12.39 -8.62 -7.10
C ALA A 535 -12.36 -9.40 -5.78
N MET A 536 -13.49 -9.97 -5.39
CA MET A 536 -13.67 -10.76 -4.17
C MET A 536 -14.55 -11.98 -4.47
N PRO A 537 -13.94 -13.14 -4.78
CA PRO A 537 -14.70 -14.37 -4.95
C PRO A 537 -15.23 -14.86 -3.59
N ASP A 538 -16.47 -14.49 -3.28
CA ASP A 538 -17.21 -14.86 -2.07
C ASP A 538 -18.49 -15.64 -2.41
N GLN A 539 -18.99 -16.46 -1.47
CA GLN A 539 -20.17 -17.31 -1.68
C GLN A 539 -21.47 -16.53 -1.90
N GLU A 540 -21.64 -15.39 -1.24
CA GLU A 540 -22.84 -14.57 -1.28
C GLU A 540 -22.92 -13.85 -2.63
N ILE A 541 -21.80 -13.26 -3.04
CA ILE A 541 -21.63 -12.65 -4.36
C ILE A 541 -21.84 -13.69 -5.47
N ALA A 542 -21.30 -14.90 -5.30
CA ALA A 542 -21.51 -15.99 -6.25
C ALA A 542 -23.00 -16.39 -6.35
N ALA A 543 -23.72 -16.44 -5.23
CA ALA A 543 -25.14 -16.74 -5.20
C ALA A 543 -25.97 -15.65 -5.90
N HIS A 544 -25.73 -14.37 -5.59
CA HIS A 544 -26.38 -13.24 -6.26
C HIS A 544 -26.12 -13.26 -7.77
N LEU A 545 -24.86 -13.43 -8.18
CA LEU A 545 -24.49 -13.48 -9.59
C LEU A 545 -25.14 -14.68 -10.31
N ALA A 546 -25.17 -15.85 -9.68
CA ALA A 546 -25.81 -17.03 -10.24
C ALA A 546 -27.32 -16.82 -10.43
N GLU A 547 -27.99 -16.18 -9.47
CA GLU A 547 -29.42 -15.86 -9.55
C GLU A 547 -29.72 -14.85 -10.66
N VAL A 548 -28.91 -13.79 -10.79
CA VAL A 548 -29.04 -12.83 -11.89
C VAL A 548 -28.82 -13.48 -13.26
N LEU A 549 -27.77 -14.31 -13.39
CA LEU A 549 -27.52 -15.07 -14.63
C LEU A 549 -28.68 -16.02 -14.96
N TRP A 550 -29.29 -16.62 -13.93
CA TRP A 550 -30.46 -17.48 -14.08
C TRP A 550 -31.66 -16.71 -14.62
N GLU A 551 -31.97 -15.53 -14.05
CA GLU A 551 -33.07 -14.67 -14.52
C GLU A 551 -32.86 -14.19 -15.96
N LEU A 552 -31.60 -13.87 -16.32
CA LEU A 552 -31.22 -13.45 -17.69
C LEU A 552 -31.15 -14.60 -18.71
N GLU A 553 -31.61 -15.79 -18.36
CA GLU A 553 -31.56 -17.01 -19.18
C GLU A 553 -30.13 -17.46 -19.57
N ARG A 554 -29.08 -16.95 -18.91
CA ARG A 554 -27.67 -17.36 -19.08
C ARG A 554 -27.36 -18.63 -18.27
N ARG A 555 -28.16 -19.68 -18.49
CA ARG A 555 -28.23 -20.88 -17.64
C ARG A 555 -26.91 -21.65 -17.53
N ASP A 556 -26.13 -21.72 -18.62
CA ASP A 556 -24.87 -22.47 -18.65
C ASP A 556 -23.78 -21.76 -17.83
N GLU A 557 -23.75 -20.43 -17.87
CA GLU A 557 -22.82 -19.61 -17.08
C GLU A 557 -23.16 -19.66 -15.59
N ALA A 558 -24.45 -19.57 -15.26
CA ALA A 558 -24.92 -19.72 -13.87
C ALA A 558 -24.51 -21.09 -13.28
N ARG A 559 -24.71 -22.19 -14.02
CA ARG A 559 -24.29 -23.53 -13.58
C ARG A 559 -22.78 -23.70 -13.48
N ALA A 560 -22.01 -23.07 -14.37
CA ALA A 560 -20.56 -23.10 -14.29
C ALA A 560 -20.05 -22.38 -13.03
N LEU A 561 -20.60 -21.19 -12.75
CA LEU A 561 -20.28 -20.41 -11.56
C LEU A 561 -20.63 -21.16 -10.26
N VAL A 562 -21.83 -21.74 -10.18
CA VAL A 562 -22.26 -22.52 -9.01
C VAL A 562 -21.35 -23.73 -8.78
N ARG A 563 -20.96 -24.43 -9.84
CA ARG A 563 -20.01 -25.55 -9.74
C ARG A 563 -18.68 -25.10 -9.15
N GLU A 564 -18.12 -23.99 -9.65
CA GLU A 564 -16.90 -23.40 -9.13
C GLU A 564 -17.05 -22.99 -7.66
N ALA A 565 -18.14 -22.32 -7.30
CA ALA A 565 -18.39 -21.85 -5.94
C ALA A 565 -18.56 -23.03 -4.95
N VAL A 566 -19.29 -24.08 -5.32
CA VAL A 566 -19.44 -25.29 -4.51
C VAL A 566 -18.10 -26.01 -4.29
N GLU A 567 -17.22 -26.04 -5.29
CA GLU A 567 -15.87 -26.60 -5.16
C GLU A 567 -14.95 -25.72 -4.31
N ARG A 568 -15.16 -24.39 -4.32
CA ARG A 568 -14.34 -23.43 -3.58
C ARG A 568 -14.67 -23.36 -2.08
N PHE A 569 -15.95 -23.46 -1.70
CA PHE A 569 -16.40 -23.17 -0.32
C PHE A 569 -16.91 -24.42 0.40
N ASP A 570 -16.27 -24.76 1.52
CA ASP A 570 -16.66 -25.87 2.40
C ASP A 570 -17.97 -25.59 3.15
N ALA A 571 -18.14 -24.36 3.67
CA ALA A 571 -19.36 -23.90 4.33
C ALA A 571 -20.01 -22.79 3.50
N ARG A 572 -21.23 -23.02 3.01
CA ARG A 572 -21.86 -22.18 1.99
C ARG A 572 -23.37 -21.97 2.16
N PRO A 573 -23.85 -21.53 3.34
CA PRO A 573 -25.28 -21.48 3.65
C PRO A 573 -26.11 -20.66 2.65
N VAL A 574 -25.58 -19.55 2.13
CA VAL A 574 -26.29 -18.69 1.16
C VAL A 574 -26.44 -19.40 -0.18
N LEU A 575 -25.39 -20.08 -0.64
CA LEU A 575 -25.42 -20.84 -1.88
C LEU A 575 -26.31 -22.09 -1.75
N ASP A 576 -26.30 -22.74 -0.60
CA ASP A 576 -27.18 -23.88 -0.33
C ASP A 576 -28.66 -23.44 -0.33
N ASP A 577 -29.02 -22.28 0.26
CA ASP A 577 -30.37 -21.71 0.16
C ASP A 577 -30.78 -21.42 -1.30
N LEU A 578 -29.87 -20.84 -2.10
CA LEU A 578 -30.11 -20.63 -3.53
C LEU A 578 -30.41 -21.94 -4.25
N LEU A 579 -29.67 -23.01 -3.96
CA LEU A 579 -29.86 -24.33 -4.56
C LEU A 579 -31.16 -25.00 -4.12
N GLU A 580 -31.64 -24.71 -2.91
CA GLU A 580 -32.97 -25.14 -2.47
C GLU A 580 -34.08 -24.39 -3.23
N ARG A 581 -33.92 -23.08 -3.46
CA ARG A 581 -34.87 -22.28 -4.23
C ARG A 581 -34.83 -22.58 -5.73
N ILE A 582 -33.66 -22.90 -6.28
CA ILE A 582 -33.41 -23.14 -7.71
C ILE A 582 -32.62 -24.45 -7.91
N PRO A 583 -33.26 -25.62 -7.78
CA PRO A 583 -32.58 -26.92 -7.86
C PRO A 583 -31.87 -27.20 -9.19
N GLU A 584 -32.29 -26.55 -10.28
CA GLU A 584 -31.69 -26.71 -11.61
C GLU A 584 -30.29 -26.08 -11.76
N LEU A 585 -29.87 -25.27 -10.79
CA LEU A 585 -28.50 -24.76 -10.69
C LEU A 585 -27.53 -25.80 -10.11
N SER A 586 -28.04 -26.88 -9.52
CA SER A 586 -27.20 -27.92 -8.92
C SER A 586 -26.29 -28.58 -9.97
N PRO A 587 -24.97 -28.72 -9.69
CA PRO A 587 -23.94 -29.04 -10.69
C PRO A 587 -23.93 -30.45 -11.28
#